data_AF-A0A969UMS4-F1
#
_entry.id   AF-A0A969UMS4-F1
#
_cell.length_a   1.000
_cell.length_b   1.000
_cell.length_c   1.000
_cell.angle_alpha   90.00
_cell.angle_beta   90.00
_cell.angle_gamma   90.00
#
_symmetry.space_group_name_H-M   'P 1'
#
loop_
_entity.id
_entity.type
_entity.pdbx_description
1 polymer ?
#
loop_
_entity_poly.entity_id
_entity_poly.type
_entity_poly.pdbx_seq_one_letter_code
_entity_poly.pdbx_strand_id
1 'polypeptide(L)' 'MTINQLISQVEDGEEVIITRHGKSIARLSLISKIAQPLKSHSKLRADQVQTATSTLQAIQSLRQEARY' A
#
# COMPACT_ATOMS: atom_id res chain seq x y z
N MET A 1 7.39 -27.81 -4.35
CA MET A 1 7.85 -26.47 -3.94
C MET A 1 8.83 -26.62 -2.80
N THR A 2 10.00 -25.99 -2.93
CA THR A 2 10.95 -25.83 -1.81
C THR A 2 10.73 -24.48 -1.14
N ILE A 3 11.20 -24.34 0.10
CA ILE A 3 11.09 -23.08 0.86
C ILE A 3 11.77 -21.91 0.11
N ASN A 4 12.88 -22.17 -0.58
CA ASN A 4 13.62 -21.15 -1.33
C ASN A 4 12.81 -20.55 -2.47
N GLN A 5 12.02 -21.37 -3.18
CA GLN A 5 11.16 -20.86 -4.26
C GLN A 5 10.08 -19.93 -3.72
N LEU A 6 9.56 -20.25 -2.54
CA LEU A 6 8.52 -19.48 -1.86
C LEU A 6 9.07 -18.14 -1.35
N ILE A 7 10.34 -18.12 -0.93
CA ILE A 7 11.05 -16.89 -0.56
C ILE A 7 11.30 -16.01 -1.80
N SER A 8 11.77 -16.57 -2.91
CA SER A 8 12.00 -15.80 -4.15
C SER A 8 10.72 -15.16 -4.69
N GLN A 9 9.59 -15.86 -4.65
CA GLN A 9 8.29 -15.29 -5.04
C GLN A 9 7.90 -14.10 -4.16
N VAL A 10 8.15 -14.20 -2.86
CA VAL A 10 7.90 -13.10 -1.93
C VAL A 10 8.86 -11.95 -2.22
N GLU A 11 10.14 -12.21 -2.46
CA GLU A 11 11.13 -11.18 -2.85
C GLU A 11 10.73 -10.40 -4.10
N ASP A 12 10.11 -11.07 -5.07
CA ASP A 12 9.60 -10.47 -6.32
C ASP A 12 8.33 -9.62 -6.12
N GLY A 13 7.80 -9.55 -4.90
CA GLY A 13 6.65 -8.73 -4.56
C GLY A 13 5.34 -9.49 -4.39
N GLU A 14 5.35 -10.81 -4.50
CA GLU A 14 4.14 -11.62 -4.33
C GLU A 14 3.81 -11.84 -2.85
N GLU A 15 2.51 -11.92 -2.56
CA GLU A 15 2.02 -12.30 -1.26
C GLU A 15 1.61 -13.77 -1.28
N VAL A 16 2.19 -14.58 -0.38
CA VAL A 16 1.93 -16.02 -0.30
C VAL A 16 1.18 -16.36 0.99
N ILE A 17 0.00 -16.94 0.85
CA ILE A 17 -0.82 -17.44 1.98
C ILE A 17 -0.65 -18.95 2.07
N ILE A 18 -0.10 -19.43 3.19
CA ILE A 18 0.02 -20.86 3.47
C ILE A 18 -1.27 -21.33 4.14
N THR A 19 -1.96 -22.27 3.49
CA THR A 19 -3.19 -22.89 4.01
C THR A 19 -2.96 -24.33 4.41
N ARG A 20 -3.52 -24.77 5.55
CA ARG A 20 -3.57 -26.16 6.00
C ARG A 20 -5.00 -26.54 6.36
N HIS A 21 -5.51 -27.63 5.78
CA HIS A 21 -6.90 -28.08 5.95
C HIS A 21 -7.95 -26.98 5.66
N GLY A 22 -7.73 -26.20 4.60
CA GLY A 22 -8.64 -25.10 4.21
C GLY A 22 -8.59 -23.87 5.11
N LYS A 23 -7.69 -23.84 6.11
CA LYS A 23 -7.48 -22.67 6.98
C LYS A 23 -6.13 -22.03 6.70
N SER A 24 -6.08 -20.71 6.61
CA SER A 24 -4.82 -19.96 6.52
C SER A 24 -4.05 -20.07 7.83
N ILE A 25 -2.82 -20.58 7.78
CA ILE A 25 -1.95 -20.76 8.95
C ILE A 25 -0.81 -19.76 9.00
N ALA A 26 -0.38 -19.24 7.86
CA ALA A 26 0.67 -18.24 7.77
C ALA A 26 0.51 -17.39 6.52
N ARG A 27 1.02 -16.16 6.59
CA ARG A 27 1.14 -15.24 5.46
C ARG A 27 2.60 -14.84 5.36
N LEU A 28 3.16 -14.95 4.17
CA LEU A 28 4.48 -14.46 3.82
C LEU A 28 4.29 -13.29 2.85
N SER A 29 4.87 -12.16 3.20
CA SER A 29 4.87 -10.96 2.38
C SER A 29 6.20 -10.27 2.58
N LEU A 30 6.61 -9.45 1.61
CA LEU A 30 7.72 -8.53 1.82
C LEU A 30 7.47 -7.74 3.10
N ILE A 31 8.54 -7.56 3.87
CA ILE A 31 8.55 -6.55 4.92
C ILE A 31 8.60 -5.20 4.20
N SER A 32 7.44 -4.76 3.72
CA SER A 32 7.26 -3.38 3.28
C SER A 32 7.58 -2.51 4.48
N LYS A 33 8.45 -1.51 4.26
CA LYS A 33 9.01 -0.59 5.27
C LYS A 33 8.10 -0.50 6.48
N ILE A 34 8.55 -1.04 7.61
CA ILE A 34 7.84 -1.00 8.89
C ILE A 34 7.28 0.41 9.01
N ALA A 35 5.95 0.52 9.05
CA ALA A 35 5.28 1.81 9.12
C ALA A 35 5.82 2.52 10.36
N GLN A 36 6.72 3.49 10.14
CA GLN A 36 7.31 4.22 11.24
C GLN A 36 6.25 5.17 11.77
N PRO A 37 6.07 5.26 13.09
CA PRO A 37 5.16 6.24 13.66
C PRO A 37 5.56 7.63 13.17
N LEU A 38 4.56 8.42 12.78
CA LEU A 38 4.78 9.79 12.30
C LEU A 38 5.43 10.59 13.43
N LYS A 39 6.64 11.12 13.20
CA LYS A 39 7.38 11.93 14.19
C LYS A 39 6.58 13.16 14.63
N SER A 40 5.80 13.74 13.71
CA SER A 40 4.84 14.82 13.99
C SER A 40 3.90 15.01 12.81
N HIS A 41 2.60 15.12 13.08
CA HIS A 41 1.59 15.41 12.07
C HIS A 41 1.70 16.83 11.50
N SER A 42 2.14 17.81 12.30
CA SER A 42 2.27 19.20 11.83
C SER A 42 3.42 19.36 10.83
N LYS A 43 4.55 18.70 11.08
CA LYS A 43 5.70 18.68 10.16
C LYS A 43 5.34 17.99 8.85
N LEU A 44 4.69 16.82 8.91
CA LEU A 44 4.20 16.13 7.72
C LEU A 44 3.28 17.02 6.86
N ARG A 45 2.36 17.74 7.50
CA ARG A 45 1.45 18.66 6.79
C ARG A 45 2.19 19.84 6.16
N ALA A 46 3.21 20.37 6.83
CA ALA A 46 4.01 21.47 6.29
C ALA A 46 4.86 21.03 5.08
N ASP A 47 5.36 19.80 5.10
CA ASP A 47 6.19 19.24 4.01
C ASP A 47 5.36 18.76 2.81
N GLN A 48 4.03 18.64 2.95
CA GLN A 48 3.16 18.28 1.83
C GLN A 48 3.02 19.46 0.86
N VAL A 49 3.17 19.17 -0.43
CA VAL A 49 2.89 20.14 -1.50
C VAL A 49 1.44 20.56 -1.38
N GLN A 50 1.22 21.82 -1.02
CA GLN A 50 -0.12 22.39 -0.99
C GLN A 50 -0.57 22.55 -2.44
N THR A 51 -1.53 21.72 -2.84
CA THR A 51 -2.13 21.81 -4.16
C THR A 51 -2.85 23.15 -4.27
N ALA A 52 -2.51 23.95 -5.28
CA ALA A 52 -3.19 25.23 -5.54
C ALA A 52 -4.66 25.03 -5.94
N THR A 53 -5.03 23.80 -6.32
CA THR A 53 -6.38 23.42 -6.72
C THR A 53 -7.31 23.37 -5.52
N SER A 54 -8.39 24.15 -5.57
CA SER A 54 -9.45 24.07 -4.57
C SER A 54 -10.03 22.65 -4.53
N THR A 55 -10.37 22.16 -3.33
CA THR A 55 -11.03 20.86 -3.13
C THR A 55 -12.25 20.70 -4.03
N LEU A 56 -13.00 21.79 -4.26
CA LEU A 56 -14.16 21.78 -5.16
C LEU A 56 -13.78 21.50 -6.61
N GLN A 57 -12.70 22.11 -7.09
CA GLN A 57 -12.20 21.89 -8.45
C GLN A 57 -11.68 20.46 -8.62
N ALA A 58 -10.95 19.93 -7.64
CA ALA A 58 -10.48 18.55 -7.67
C ALA A 58 -11.64 17.54 -7.76
N ILE A 59 -12.71 17.75 -6.97
CA ILE A 59 -13.91 16.90 -7.01
C ILE A 59 -14.62 17.01 -8.36
N GLN A 60 -14.70 18.22 -8.92
CA GLN A 60 -15.32 18.44 -10.23
C GLN A 60 -14.56 17.73 -11.35
N SER A 61 -13.22 17.79 -11.36
CA SER A 61 -12.39 17.09 -12.34
C SER A 61 -12.57 15.57 -12.27
N LEU A 62 -12.53 14.99 -11.06
CA LEU A 62 -12.74 13.54 -10.87
C LEU A 62 -14.12 13.08 -11.36
N ARG A 63 -15.16 13.91 -11.17
CA ARG A 63 -16.51 13.63 -11.69
C ARG A 63 -16.61 13.74 -13.20
N GLN A 64 -15.80 14.58 -13.83
CA GLN A 64 -15.77 14.72 -15.29
C GLN A 64 -14.99 13.56 -15.93
N GLU A 65 -13.88 13.14 -15.34
CA GLU A 65 -13.09 11.98 -15.77
C GLU A 65 -13.93 10.69 -15.74
N ALA A 66 -14.72 10.46 -14.70
CA ALA A 66 -15.55 9.25 -14.59
C ALA A 66 -16.74 9.17 -15.58
N ARG A 67 -17.00 10.22 -16.36
CA ARG A 67 -18.10 10.27 -17.33
C ARG A 67 -17.67 9.90 -18.75
N TYR A 68 -16.37 9.78 -19.01
CA TYR A 68 -15.80 9.34 -20.28
C TYR A 68 -15.02 8.04 -20.09
#